data_AF-A0A9P6EIP7-F1
#
_entry.id   AF-A0A9P6EIP7-F1
#
_cell.length_a   1.000
_cell.length_b   1.000
_cell.length_c   1.000
_cell.angle_alpha   90.00
_cell.angle_beta   90.00
_cell.angle_gamma   90.00
#
_symmetry.space_group_name_H-M   'P 1'
#
loop_
_entity.id
_entity.type
_entity.pdbx_description
1 polymer ?
#
loop_
_entity_poly.entity_id
_entity_poly.type
_entity_poly.pdbx_seq_one_letter_code
_entity_poly.pdbx_strand_id
1 'polypeptide(L)' 'MKFAISTLITALVVLVQVSAEPVPTTQTSQATHCNGPDGLPCPTGFRCCGPFLQGVGGTCVEGATGLCSL' A
#
# COMPACT_ATOMS: atom_id res chain seq x y z
N MET A 1 -33.44 -0.35 -43.69
CA MET A 1 -31.95 -0.29 -43.66
C MET A 1 -31.41 0.80 -42.73
N LYS A 2 -32.12 1.92 -42.53
CA LYS A 2 -31.71 3.05 -41.65
C LYS A 2 -31.57 2.69 -40.15
N PHE A 3 -32.36 1.72 -39.66
CA PHE A 3 -32.36 1.28 -38.27
C PHE A 3 -31.19 0.37 -37.88
N ALA A 4 -30.58 -0.33 -38.85
CA ALA A 4 -29.46 -1.25 -38.59
C ALA A 4 -28.13 -0.50 -38.37
N ILE A 5 -28.00 0.69 -38.95
CA ILE A 5 -26.79 1.51 -38.84
C ILE A 5 -26.71 2.12 -37.43
N SER A 6 -27.85 2.53 -36.87
CA SER A 6 -27.90 3.15 -35.55
C SER A 6 -27.55 2.18 -34.42
N THR A 7 -27.95 0.91 -34.53
CA THR A 7 -27.61 -0.11 -33.52
C THR A 7 -26.14 -0.53 -33.59
N LEU A 8 -25.54 -0.52 -34.79
CA LEU A 8 -24.13 -0.84 -34.98
C LEU A 8 -23.20 0.19 -34.33
N ILE A 9 -23.58 1.48 -34.36
CA ILE A 9 -22.80 2.56 -33.77
C ILE A 9 -22.82 2.49 -32.24
N THR A 10 -23.98 2.19 -31.64
CA THR A 10 -24.11 2.10 -30.17
C THR A 10 -23.34 0.92 -29.58
N ALA A 11 -23.22 -0.19 -30.33
CA ALA A 11 -22.41 -1.34 -29.90
C ALA A 11 -20.90 -1.03 -29.86
N LEU A 12 -20.42 -0.11 -30.70
CA LEU A 12 -19.00 0.22 -30.80
C LEU A 12 -18.49 1.07 -29.61
N VAL A 13 -19.38 1.79 -28.91
CA VAL A 13 -19.03 2.69 -27.79
C VAL A 13 -18.83 1.93 -26.46
N VAL A 14 -19.33 0.69 -26.35
CA VAL A 14 -19.23 -0.13 -25.12
C VAL A 14 -17.84 -0.78 -24.94
N LEU A 15 -16.93 -0.62 -25.91
CA LEU A 15 -15.59 -1.20 -25.88
C LEU A 15 -14.53 -0.31 -25.20
N VAL A 16 -14.92 0.77 -24.53
CA VAL A 16 -14.00 1.57 -23.69
C VAL A 16 -13.61 0.72 -22.46
N GLN A 17 -12.56 -0.08 -22.64
CA GLN A 17 -11.96 -0.92 -21.62
C GLN A 17 -11.36 -0.01 -20.53
N VAL A 18 -11.88 -0.11 -19.31
CA VAL A 18 -11.19 0.40 -18.12
C VAL A 18 -10.01 -0.53 -17.87
N SER A 19 -8.79 -0.08 -18.20
CA SER A 19 -7.59 -0.72 -17.69
C SER A 19 -7.46 -0.36 -16.22
N ALA A 20 -7.73 -1.31 -15.33
CA ALA A 20 -7.23 -1.24 -13.98
C ALA A 20 -5.71 -1.45 -14.05
N GLU A 21 -4.96 -0.37 -14.27
CA GLU A 21 -3.53 -0.41 -13.98
C GLU A 21 -3.38 -0.75 -12.50
N PRO A 22 -2.59 -1.77 -12.14
CA PRO A 22 -2.24 -1.99 -10.75
C PRO A 22 -1.66 -0.66 -10.26
N VAL A 23 -2.35 -0.01 -9.33
CA VAL A 23 -1.74 1.08 -8.58
C VAL A 23 -0.45 0.48 -8.03
N PRO A 24 0.74 1.04 -8.34
CA PRO A 24 1.95 0.61 -7.67
C PRO A 24 1.67 0.86 -6.20
N THR A 25 1.32 -0.20 -5.48
CA THR A 25 1.47 -0.26 -4.05
C THR A 25 2.97 -0.22 -3.89
N THR A 26 3.55 1.00 -3.87
CA THR A 26 4.69 1.27 -3.00
C THR A 26 4.29 0.62 -1.71
N GLN A 27 4.83 -0.58 -1.47
CA GLN A 27 4.40 -1.52 -0.44
C GLN A 27 3.89 -0.68 0.69
N THR A 28 2.56 -0.67 0.89
CA THR A 28 1.99 -0.11 2.12
C THR A 28 2.83 -0.76 3.17
N SER A 29 3.70 0.06 3.77
CA SER A 29 4.76 -0.39 4.63
C SER A 29 4.07 -1.31 5.60
N GLN A 30 4.28 -2.62 5.43
CA GLN A 30 3.76 -3.56 6.39
C GLN A 30 4.55 -3.15 7.62
N ALA A 31 3.90 -2.39 8.49
CA ALA A 31 4.55 -1.63 9.55
C ALA A 31 5.37 -2.67 10.29
N THR A 32 6.68 -2.63 10.08
CA THR A 32 7.53 -3.71 10.57
C THR A 32 7.60 -3.45 12.06
N HIS A 33 6.92 -4.30 12.82
CA HIS A 33 6.82 -4.12 14.25
C HIS A 33 8.10 -4.60 14.92
N CYS A 34 8.43 -3.94 16.03
CA CYS A 34 9.65 -4.21 16.79
C CYS A 34 9.33 -4.22 18.27
N ASN A 35 10.09 -5.00 19.05
CA ASN A 35 9.81 -5.19 20.48
C ASN A 35 8.35 -5.62 20.78
N GLY A 36 7.74 -6.35 19.86
CA GLY A 36 6.44 -7.00 20.04
C GLY A 36 6.55 -8.26 20.92
N PRO A 37 5.56 -9.17 20.91
CA PRO A 37 5.56 -10.38 21.75
C PRO A 37 6.79 -11.28 21.50
N ASP A 38 7.31 -11.28 20.28
CA ASP A 38 8.50 -12.04 19.89
C ASP A 38 9.83 -11.28 20.10
N GLY A 39 9.80 -10.03 20.58
CA GLY A 39 11.00 -9.25 20.86
C GLY A 39 11.89 -8.94 19.64
N LEU A 40 11.31 -8.98 18.43
CA LEU A 40 12.06 -8.83 17.18
C LEU A 40 12.67 -7.42 17.06
N PRO A 41 13.96 -7.31 16.70
CA PRO A 41 14.59 -6.03 16.39
C PRO A 41 14.21 -5.55 14.98
N CYS A 42 14.37 -4.25 14.75
CA CYS A 42 14.25 -3.70 13.39
C CYS A 42 15.41 -4.14 12.49
N PRO A 43 15.18 -4.26 11.18
CA PRO A 43 16.22 -4.54 10.20
C PRO A 43 17.27 -3.42 10.16
N THR A 44 18.46 -3.74 9.63
CA THR A 44 19.56 -2.78 9.50
C THR A 44 19.12 -1.54 8.72
N GLY A 45 19.47 -0.36 9.25
CA GLY A 45 19.07 0.92 8.66
C GLY A 45 17.72 1.45 9.17
N PHE A 46 17.01 0.68 9.99
CA PHE A 46 15.78 1.10 10.65
C PHE A 46 15.97 1.20 12.17
N ARG A 47 15.15 2.03 12.81
CA ARG A 47 15.08 2.14 14.28
C ARG A 47 13.67 1.87 14.75
N CYS A 48 13.55 1.34 15.96
CA CYS A 48 12.26 1.07 16.57
C CYS A 48 11.70 2.36 17.20
N CYS A 49 10.59 2.86 16.66
CA CYS A 49 9.90 4.04 17.17
C CYS A 49 8.59 3.66 17.88
N GLY A 50 8.26 4.43 18.91
CA GLY A 50 6.99 4.30 19.62
C GLY A 50 5.82 4.88 18.79
N PRO A 51 4.57 4.65 19.22
CA PRO A 51 4.17 4.11 20.52
C PRO A 51 4.35 2.59 20.66
N PHE A 52 4.76 2.13 21.85
CA PHE A 52 4.89 0.71 22.16
C PHE A 52 3.58 0.17 22.71
N LEU A 53 2.80 -0.50 21.85
CA LEU A 53 1.52 -1.10 22.24
C LEU A 53 1.75 -2.51 22.80
N GLN A 54 1.08 -2.84 23.90
CA GLN A 54 1.19 -4.17 24.51
C GLN A 54 0.70 -5.24 23.53
N GLY A 55 1.55 -6.24 23.26
CA GLY A 55 1.25 -7.32 22.31
C GLY A 55 1.50 -6.98 20.83
N VAL A 56 1.92 -5.75 20.50
CA VAL A 56 2.27 -5.35 19.12
C VAL A 56 3.69 -4.79 19.05
N GLY A 57 4.13 -4.03 20.06
CA GLY A 57 5.43 -3.35 20.07
C GLY A 57 5.38 -1.98 19.41
N GLY A 58 6.54 -1.47 19.00
CA GLY A 58 6.70 -0.24 18.23
C GLY A 58 6.65 -0.49 16.73
N THR A 59 7.04 0.52 15.95
CA THR A 59 7.13 0.46 14.48
C THR A 59 8.53 0.84 14.03
N CYS A 60 9.08 0.08 13.09
CA CYS A 60 10.37 0.37 12.47
C CYS A 60 10.25 1.54 11.50
N VAL A 61 11.11 2.54 11.71
CA VAL A 61 11.20 3.76 10.90
C VAL A 61 12.59 3.84 10.28
N GLU A 62 12.65 4.25 9.02
CA GLU A 62 13.91 4.42 8.28
C GLU A 62 14.83 5.44 8.93
N GLY A 63 16.10 5.06 9.10
CA GLY A 63 17.15 5.81 9.78
C GLY A 63 17.61 5.07 11.03
N ALA A 64 18.87 4.63 11.04
CA ALA A 64 19.49 3.93 12.18
C ALA A 64 19.69 4.84 13.41
N THR A 65 19.71 6.15 13.20
CA THR A 65 19.91 7.17 14.24
C THR A 65 18.99 8.35 14.00
N GLY A 66 18.53 9.01 15.06
CA GLY A 66 17.70 10.21 14.99
C GLY A 66 16.47 10.13 15.89
N LEU A 67 15.73 11.23 15.95
CA LEU A 67 14.49 11.28 16.71
C LEU A 67 13.38 10.54 15.97
N CYS A 68 12.50 9.88 16.71
CA CYS A 68 11.22 9.44 16.17
C CYS A 68 10.36 10.70 16.00
N SER A 69 9.82 10.90 14.79
CA SER A 69 8.85 11.97 14.56
C SER A 69 7.61 11.66 15.40
N LEU A 70 7.27 12.56 16.32
CA LEU A 70 6.10 12.50 17.19
C LEU A 70 4.81 12.78 16.42
#